data_AF-A0A7J7ILT1-F1
#
_entry.id   AF-A0A7J7ILT1-F1
#
_cell.length_a   1.000
_cell.length_b   1.000
_cell.length_c   1.000
_cell.angle_alpha   90.00
_cell.angle_beta   90.00
_cell.angle_gamma   90.00
#
_symmetry.space_group_name_H-M   'P 1'
#
loop_
_entity.id
_entity.type
_entity.pdbx_description
1 polymer ?
#
loop_
_entity_poly.entity_id
_entity_poly.type
_entity_poly.pdbx_seq_one_letter_code
_entity_poly.pdbx_strand_id
1 'polypeptide(L)'
;MANTKEDVLEKSFIDCIALWEQLNRIAVCFREDSSVHGPAALSDAFTALQAANSNHHQQARETITKASAGPESWRVPLELLQWLDRGENPDLFLLRLLYDAVDLERIGAAKQKELKSFRAALCAFDRLRAAKEVTTPQQASSTTEPTHEQA
;
A
#
# COMPACT_ATOMS: atom_id res chain seq x y z
N MET A 1 25.54 -20.15 -8.69
CA MET A 1 24.42 -19.19 -8.56
C MET A 1 23.57 -19.67 -7.40
N ALA A 2 23.34 -18.83 -6.39
CA ALA A 2 22.57 -19.24 -5.21
C ALA A 2 21.13 -19.54 -5.65
N ASN A 3 20.71 -20.79 -5.49
CA ASN A 3 19.35 -21.24 -5.77
C ASN A 3 18.47 -20.72 -4.62
N THR A 4 17.90 -19.53 -4.80
CA THR A 4 17.07 -18.92 -3.75
C THR A 4 15.76 -19.71 -3.62
N LYS A 5 15.10 -19.63 -2.46
CA LYS A 5 13.81 -20.29 -2.27
C LYS A 5 12.75 -19.78 -3.24
N GLU A 6 12.91 -18.53 -3.68
CA GLU A 6 12.09 -17.88 -4.70
C GLU A 6 12.29 -18.55 -6.06
N ASP A 7 13.54 -18.81 -6.48
CA ASP A 7 13.83 -19.52 -7.74
C ASP A 7 13.23 -20.93 -7.75
N VAL A 8 13.27 -21.63 -6.61
CA VAL A 8 12.65 -22.96 -6.46
C VAL A 8 11.13 -22.88 -6.58
N LEU A 9 10.52 -21.88 -5.95
CA LEU A 9 9.08 -21.67 -6.00
C LEU A 9 8.61 -21.28 -7.41
N GLU A 10 9.34 -20.38 -8.08
CA GLU A 10 9.08 -19.98 -9.47
C GLU A 10 9.19 -21.19 -10.40
N LYS A 11 10.26 -21.98 -10.28
CA LYS A 11 10.42 -23.19 -11.08
C LYS A 11 9.27 -24.17 -10.88
N SER A 12 8.86 -24.41 -9.63
CA SER A 12 7.73 -25.31 -9.34
C SER A 12 6.41 -24.81 -9.94
N PHE A 13 6.22 -23.49 -10.04
CA PHE A 13 5.04 -22.90 -10.68
C PHE A 13 5.10 -23.09 -12.21
N ILE A 14 6.25 -22.84 -12.83
CA ILE A 14 6.47 -23.09 -14.26
C ILE A 14 6.22 -24.57 -14.60
N ASP A 15 6.70 -25.50 -13.77
CA ASP A 15 6.48 -26.94 -13.95
C ASP A 15 4.97 -27.28 -13.92
N CYS A 16 4.18 -26.63 -13.06
CA CYS A 16 2.72 -26.81 -13.04
C CYS A 16 2.06 -26.32 -14.33
N ILE A 17 2.49 -25.17 -14.87
CA ILE A 17 1.98 -24.64 -16.14
C ILE A 17 2.30 -25.61 -17.29
N ALA A 18 3.53 -26.11 -17.35
CA ALA A 18 3.94 -27.07 -18.39
C ALA A 18 3.12 -28.37 -18.34
N LEU A 19 2.84 -28.89 -17.14
CA LEU A 19 2.00 -30.07 -16.96
C LEU A 19 0.54 -29.80 -17.36
N TRP A 20 0.02 -28.60 -17.08
CA TRP A 20 -1.32 -28.20 -17.53
C TRP A 20 -1.41 -28.12 -19.06
N GLU A 21 -0.39 -27.57 -19.73
CA GLU A 21 -0.32 -27.58 -21.19
C GLU A 21 -0.25 -29.00 -21.75
N GLN A 22 0.56 -29.88 -21.15
CA GLN A 22 0.67 -31.28 -21.56
C GLN A 22 -0.67 -32.00 -21.43
N LEU A 23 -1.38 -31.82 -20.31
CA LEU A 23 -2.71 -32.38 -20.10
C LEU A 23 -3.68 -31.90 -21.19
N ASN A 24 -3.68 -30.61 -21.51
CA ASN A 24 -4.53 -30.05 -22.56
C ASN A 24 -4.21 -30.66 -23.94
N ARG A 25 -2.93 -30.83 -24.29
CA ARG A 25 -2.55 -31.48 -25.55
C ARG A 25 -3.04 -32.91 -25.63
N ILE A 26 -2.85 -33.70 -24.56
CA ILE A 26 -3.35 -35.09 -24.48
C ILE A 26 -4.88 -35.10 -24.62
N ALA A 27 -5.59 -34.19 -23.95
CA ALA A 27 -7.04 -34.10 -23.99
C ALA A 27 -7.59 -33.71 -25.37
N VAL A 28 -6.89 -32.86 -26.12
CA VAL A 28 -7.24 -32.51 -27.51
C VAL A 28 -7.02 -33.71 -28.43
N CYS A 29 -5.82 -34.30 -28.40
CA CYS A 29 -5.49 -35.47 -29.21
C CYS A 29 -6.40 -36.67 -28.91
N PHE A 30 -6.81 -36.88 -27.65
CA PHE A 30 -7.76 -37.93 -27.28
C PHE A 30 -9.12 -37.78 -27.98
N ARG A 31 -9.58 -36.54 -28.20
CA ARG A 31 -10.84 -36.28 -28.92
C ARG A 31 -10.69 -36.49 -30.42
N GLU A 32 -9.52 -36.20 -30.98
CA GLU A 32 -9.28 -36.14 -32.43
C GLU A 32 -8.82 -37.49 -32.99
N ASP A 33 -7.99 -38.24 -32.26
CA ASP A 33 -7.43 -39.54 -32.66
C ASP A 33 -7.40 -40.50 -31.46
N SER A 34 -8.41 -41.38 -31.38
CA SER A 34 -8.58 -42.32 -30.26
C SER A 34 -7.49 -43.41 -30.14
N SER A 35 -6.42 -43.36 -30.96
CA SER A 35 -5.44 -44.43 -31.12
C SER A 35 -4.06 -44.14 -30.51
N VAL A 36 -3.69 -42.87 -30.27
CA VAL A 36 -2.31 -42.49 -29.87
C VAL A 36 -2.17 -42.24 -28.36
N HIS A 37 -3.21 -41.72 -27.71
CA HIS A 37 -3.22 -41.49 -26.27
C HIS A 37 -4.44 -42.18 -25.67
N GLY A 38 -4.22 -43.24 -24.89
CA GLY A 38 -5.30 -43.93 -24.18
C GLY A 38 -5.76 -43.16 -22.94
N PRO A 39 -6.89 -43.56 -22.32
CA PRO A 39 -7.38 -42.95 -21.08
C PRO A 39 -6.37 -43.01 -19.92
N ALA A 40 -5.45 -43.98 -19.94
CA ALA A 40 -4.33 -44.06 -19.00
C ALA A 40 -3.41 -42.83 -19.08
N ALA A 41 -3.05 -42.36 -20.27
CA ALA A 41 -2.17 -41.20 -20.45
C ALA A 41 -2.80 -39.90 -19.91
N LEU A 42 -4.12 -39.76 -20.05
CA LEU A 42 -4.87 -38.64 -19.48
C LEU A 42 -4.87 -38.70 -17.95
N SER A 43 -5.11 -39.90 -17.38
CA SER A 43 -5.08 -40.14 -15.95
C SER A 43 -3.70 -39.87 -15.33
N ASP A 44 -2.64 -40.31 -16.01
CA ASP A 44 -1.25 -40.10 -15.57
C ASP A 44 -0.89 -38.62 -15.59
N ALA A 45 -1.25 -37.89 -16.65
CA ALA A 45 -1.03 -36.44 -16.76
C ALA A 45 -1.81 -35.66 -15.69
N PHE A 46 -3.06 -36.06 -15.40
CA PHE A 46 -3.85 -35.44 -14.33
C PHE A 46 -3.22 -35.67 -12.96
N THR A 47 -2.78 -36.90 -12.69
CA THR A 47 -2.13 -37.27 -11.42
C THR A 47 -0.81 -36.51 -11.25
N ALA A 48 -0.02 -36.38 -12.32
CA ALA A 48 1.21 -35.59 -12.31
C ALA A 48 0.96 -34.12 -12.01
N LEU A 49 -0.04 -33.50 -12.65
CA LEU A 49 -0.43 -32.11 -12.39
C LEU A 49 -0.91 -31.92 -10.94
N GLN A 50 -1.74 -32.84 -10.43
CA GLN A 50 -2.23 -32.78 -9.05
C GLN A 50 -1.08 -32.87 -8.03
N ALA A 51 -0.12 -33.76 -8.26
CA ALA A 51 1.05 -33.91 -7.41
C ALA A 51 1.94 -32.66 -7.45
N ALA A 52 2.20 -32.11 -8.64
CA ALA A 52 2.98 -30.90 -8.82
C ALA A 52 2.32 -29.69 -8.13
N ASN A 53 1.01 -29.51 -8.31
CA ASN A 53 0.26 -28.41 -7.69
C ASN A 53 0.24 -28.50 -6.16
N SER A 54 0.10 -29.72 -5.63
CA SER A 54 0.15 -29.96 -4.18
C SER A 54 1.52 -29.61 -3.60
N ASN A 55 2.60 -30.02 -4.28
CA ASN A 55 3.96 -29.69 -3.90
C ASN A 55 4.22 -28.17 -3.97
N HIS A 56 3.79 -27.51 -5.05
CA HIS A 56 3.90 -26.05 -5.19
C HIS A 56 3.19 -25.32 -4.04
N HIS A 57 1.95 -25.69 -3.72
CA HIS A 57 1.22 -25.08 -2.60
C HIS A 57 1.89 -25.31 -1.25
N GLN A 58 2.47 -26.49 -1.02
CA GLN A 58 3.24 -26.75 0.19
C GLN A 58 4.46 -25.84 0.28
N GLN A 59 5.25 -25.76 -0.79
CA GLN A 59 6.44 -24.91 -0.86
C GLN A 59 6.10 -23.42 -0.69
N ALA A 60 5.01 -22.97 -1.32
CA ALA A 60 4.49 -21.60 -1.18
C ALA A 60 4.13 -21.31 0.29
N ARG A 61 3.38 -22.20 0.94
CA ARG A 61 3.00 -22.05 2.35
C ARG A 61 4.21 -22.01 3.27
N GLU A 62 5.18 -22.89 3.06
CA GLU A 62 6.41 -22.91 3.88
C GLU A 62 7.23 -21.64 3.72
N THR A 63 7.26 -21.06 2.52
CA THR A 63 7.96 -19.81 2.22
C THR A 63 7.23 -18.61 2.84
N ILE A 64 5.91 -18.51 2.65
CA ILE A 64 5.07 -17.43 3.19
C ILE A 64 5.03 -17.47 4.73
N THR A 65 4.87 -18.64 5.34
CA THR A 65 4.75 -18.77 6.81
C THR A 65 6.05 -18.37 7.51
N LYS A 66 7.20 -18.68 6.91
CA LYS A 66 8.52 -18.26 7.43
C LYS A 66 8.77 -16.76 7.23
N ALA A 67 8.28 -16.17 6.14
CA ALA A 67 8.33 -14.72 5.95
C ALA A 67 7.39 -13.99 6.94
N SER A 68 6.23 -14.57 7.27
CA SER A 68 5.13 -13.92 8.01
C SER A 68 5.39 -13.54 9.47
N ALA A 69 6.49 -14.00 10.07
CA ALA A 69 6.74 -13.87 11.51
C ALA A 69 7.69 -12.71 11.91
N GLY A 70 8.12 -11.87 10.96
CA GLY A 70 9.01 -10.73 11.24
C GLY A 70 8.58 -9.44 10.54
N PRO A 71 9.18 -8.28 10.92
CA PRO A 71 8.97 -7.00 10.23
C PRO A 71 9.38 -7.02 8.73
N GLU A 72 10.13 -8.05 8.32
CA GLU A 72 10.56 -8.35 6.94
C GLU A 72 9.55 -9.24 6.19
N SER A 73 8.32 -9.42 6.70
CA SER A 73 7.34 -10.28 6.05
C SER A 73 6.87 -9.67 4.73
N TRP A 74 7.11 -10.38 3.62
CA TRP A 74 6.59 -10.01 2.32
C TRP A 74 5.05 -10.07 2.37
N ARG A 75 4.42 -8.93 2.09
CA ARG A 75 2.97 -8.77 2.01
C ARG A 75 2.66 -8.22 0.63
N VAL A 76 1.69 -8.81 -0.04
CA VAL A 76 1.18 -8.33 -1.33
C VAL A 76 -0.04 -7.45 -1.04
N PRO A 77 -0.05 -6.16 -1.43
CA PRO A 77 -1.22 -5.31 -1.29
C PRO A 77 -2.44 -5.88 -2.03
N LEU A 78 -3.63 -5.77 -1.45
CA LEU A 78 -4.87 -6.27 -2.08
C LEU A 78 -5.11 -5.62 -3.44
N GLU A 79 -4.81 -4.33 -3.58
CA GLU A 79 -4.95 -3.59 -4.83
C GLU A 79 -4.06 -4.17 -5.93
N LEU A 80 -2.85 -4.60 -5.59
CA LEU A 80 -1.95 -5.27 -6.54
C LEU A 80 -2.53 -6.61 -7.01
N LEU A 81 -3.17 -7.38 -6.11
CA LEU A 81 -3.86 -8.61 -6.50
C LEU A 81 -5.01 -8.33 -7.49
N GLN A 82 -5.79 -7.27 -7.25
CA GLN A 82 -6.87 -6.87 -8.15
C GLN A 82 -6.37 -6.42 -9.53
N TRP A 83 -5.17 -5.84 -9.61
CA TRP A 83 -4.52 -5.52 -10.88
C TRP A 83 -4.11 -6.77 -11.64
N LEU A 84 -3.50 -7.73 -10.94
CA LEU A 84 -3.11 -9.03 -11.52
C LEU A 84 -4.33 -9.79 -12.05
N ASP A 85 -5.45 -9.79 -11.32
CA ASP A 85 -6.71 -10.43 -11.76
C ASP A 85 -7.27 -9.84 -13.07
N ARG A 86 -6.97 -8.56 -13.36
CA ARG A 86 -7.36 -7.89 -14.61
C ARG A 86 -6.33 -8.05 -15.74
N GLY A 87 -5.20 -8.69 -15.46
CA GLY A 87 -4.07 -8.78 -16.40
C GLY A 87 -3.31 -7.46 -16.57
N GLU A 88 -3.41 -6.54 -15.61
CA GLU A 88 -2.65 -5.29 -15.62
C GLU A 88 -1.20 -5.53 -15.19
N ASN A 89 -0.27 -4.72 -15.69
CA ASN A 89 1.15 -4.86 -15.37
C ASN A 89 1.44 -4.37 -13.93
N PRO A 90 1.97 -5.23 -13.02
CA PRO A 90 2.27 -4.85 -11.64
C PRO A 90 3.34 -3.75 -11.51
N ASP A 91 4.22 -3.57 -12.50
CA ASP A 91 5.24 -2.51 -12.48
C ASP A 91 4.62 -1.11 -12.56
N LEU A 92 3.50 -0.98 -13.29
CA LEU A 92 2.76 0.28 -13.38
C LEU A 92 2.09 0.63 -12.05
N PHE A 93 1.65 -0.37 -11.29
CA PHE A 93 1.16 -0.18 -9.94
C PHE A 93 2.26 0.35 -9.01
N LEU A 94 3.46 -0.23 -9.08
CA LEU A 94 4.62 0.24 -8.30
C LEU A 94 5.03 1.67 -8.67
N LEU A 95 5.06 1.99 -9.97
CA LEU A 95 5.34 3.35 -10.44
C LEU A 95 4.31 4.35 -9.89
N ARG A 96 3.02 4.01 -9.94
CA ARG A 96 1.97 4.85 -9.36
C ARG A 96 2.19 5.09 -7.87
N LEU A 97 2.50 4.05 -7.10
CA LEU A 97 2.78 4.20 -5.66
C LEU A 97 3.97 5.12 -5.39
N LEU A 98 5.03 5.05 -6.21
CA LEU A 98 6.17 5.94 -6.09
C LEU A 98 5.80 7.40 -6.35
N TYR A 99 4.99 7.66 -7.38
CA TYR A 99 4.50 9.02 -7.65
C TYR A 99 3.60 9.53 -6.52
N ASP A 100 2.65 8.71 -6.06
CA ASP A 100 1.75 9.06 -4.97
C ASP A 100 2.53 9.39 -3.68
N ALA A 101 3.58 8.63 -3.36
CA ALA A 101 4.42 8.88 -2.19
C ALA A 101 5.15 10.25 -2.27
N VAL A 102 5.75 10.55 -3.43
CA VAL A 102 6.45 11.82 -3.66
C VAL A 102 5.48 13.01 -3.61
N ASP A 103 4.30 12.87 -4.21
CA ASP A 103 3.29 13.93 -4.20
C ASP A 103 2.73 14.16 -2.79
N LEU A 104 2.47 13.09 -2.04
CA LEU A 104 2.02 13.19 -0.64
C LEU A 104 3.05 13.88 0.25
N GLU A 105 4.34 13.59 0.07
CA GLU A 105 5.41 14.27 0.80
C GLU A 105 5.43 15.77 0.48
N ARG A 106 5.39 16.12 -0.80
CA ARG A 106 5.36 17.52 -1.26
C ARG A 106 4.14 18.28 -0.72
N ILE A 107 2.95 17.68 -0.84
CA ILE A 107 1.70 18.25 -0.35
C ILE A 107 1.74 18.38 1.18
N GLY A 108 2.26 17.37 1.89
CA GLY A 108 2.42 17.38 3.33
C GLY A 108 3.32 18.52 3.81
N ALA A 109 4.47 18.70 3.16
CA ALA A 109 5.40 19.78 3.47
C ALA A 109 4.78 21.17 3.22
N ALA A 110 4.07 21.33 2.09
CA ALA A 110 3.38 22.58 1.78
C ALA A 110 2.29 22.90 2.82
N LYS A 111 1.44 21.93 3.16
CA LYS A 111 0.41 22.10 4.20
C LYS A 111 1.01 22.43 5.56
N GLN A 112 2.10 21.79 5.94
CA GLN A 112 2.77 22.07 7.21
C GLN A 112 3.34 23.49 7.25
N LYS A 113 3.89 23.98 6.13
CA LYS A 113 4.38 25.36 6.00
C LYS A 113 3.24 26.37 6.13
N GLU A 114 2.14 26.17 5.41
CA GLU A 114 0.95 27.04 5.48
C GLU A 114 0.37 27.08 6.91
N LEU A 115 0.25 25.92 7.57
CA LEU A 115 -0.21 25.85 8.96
C LEU A 115 0.68 26.63 9.93
N LYS A 116 2.02 26.60 9.74
CA LYS A 116 2.95 27.40 10.55
C LYS A 116 2.73 28.89 10.34
N SER A 117 2.57 29.31 9.09
CA SER A 117 2.30 30.71 8.72
C SER A 117 0.98 31.20 9.31
N PHE A 118 -0.08 30.42 9.15
CA PHE A 118 -1.40 30.73 9.69
C PHE A 118 -1.38 30.86 11.22
N ARG A 119 -0.71 29.93 11.92
CA ARG A 119 -0.54 30.01 13.39
C ARG A 119 0.22 31.26 13.80
N ALA A 120 1.28 31.63 13.08
CA ALA A 120 2.03 32.84 13.37
C ALA A 120 1.17 34.11 13.19
N ALA A 121 0.34 34.15 12.15
CA ALA A 121 -0.59 35.25 11.90
C ALA A 121 -1.64 35.38 13.01
N LEU A 122 -2.23 34.27 13.47
CA LEU A 122 -3.15 34.27 14.61
C LEU A 122 -2.50 34.83 15.88
N CYS A 123 -1.31 34.35 16.23
CA CYS A 123 -0.56 34.86 17.38
C CYS A 123 -0.26 36.36 17.26
N ALA A 124 0.05 36.85 16.06
CA ALA A 124 0.28 38.28 15.83
C ALA A 124 -1.01 39.10 15.98
N PHE A 125 -2.13 38.59 15.46
CA PHE A 125 -3.45 39.21 15.62
C PHE A 125 -3.86 39.31 17.09
N ASP A 126 -3.70 38.23 17.86
CA ASP A 126 -4.02 38.21 19.29
C ASP A 126 -3.19 39.23 20.07
N ARG A 127 -1.90 39.37 19.75
CA ARG A 127 -1.02 40.40 20.35
C ARG A 127 -1.49 41.82 20.02
N LEU A 128 -1.88 42.07 18.76
CA LEU A 128 -2.40 43.38 18.35
C LEU A 128 -3.73 43.72 19.03
N ARG A 129 -4.60 42.73 19.20
CA ARG A 129 -5.86 42.88 19.94
C ARG A 129 -5.59 43.23 21.40
N ALA A 130 -4.73 42.47 22.08
CA ALA A 130 -4.35 42.74 23.46
C ALA A 130 -3.73 44.15 23.63
N ALA A 131 -2.91 44.60 22.67
CA ALA A 131 -2.33 45.95 22.70
C ALA A 131 -3.38 47.06 22.54
N LYS A 132 -4.43 46.85 21.74
CA LYS A 132 -5.54 47.81 21.56
C LYS A 132 -6.46 47.90 22.78
N GLU A 133 -6.70 46.79 23.46
CA GLU A 133 -7.50 46.78 24.70
C GLU A 133 -6.79 47.56 25.83
N VAL A 134 -5.45 47.60 25.83
CA VAL A 134 -4.64 48.40 26.80
C VAL A 134 -4.60 49.89 26.47
N THR A 135 -4.83 50.31 25.21
CA THR A 135 -4.69 51.71 24.77
C THR A 135 -6.00 52.50 24.70
N THR A 136 -7.12 51.93 25.15
CA THR A 136 -8.39 52.68 25.22
C THR A 136 -8.40 53.55 26.49
N PRO A 137 -8.38 54.89 26.41
CA PRO A 137 -8.42 55.75 27.59
C PRO A 137 -9.83 55.74 28.19
N GLN A 138 -9.94 55.49 29.49
CA GLN A 138 -11.10 55.93 30.28
C GLN A 138 -11.20 57.47 30.18
N GLN A 139 -12.10 57.96 29.34
CA GLN A 139 -12.63 59.32 29.46
C GLN A 139 -13.93 59.28 30.27
N ALA A 140 -14.13 60.34 31.07
CA ALA A 140 -15.23 60.65 32.00
C ALA A 140 -14.95 60.22 33.46
N SER A 141 -14.85 61.08 34.47
CA SER A 141 -15.21 62.49 34.58
C SER A 141 -14.42 63.18 35.68
N SER A 142 -13.91 64.37 35.37
CA SER A 142 -13.56 65.41 36.33
C SER A 142 -14.84 65.95 36.98
N THR A 143 -14.94 65.87 38.31
CA THR A 143 -15.80 66.79 39.07
C THR A 143 -14.97 67.38 40.19
N THR A 144 -14.73 68.68 40.07
CA THR A 144 -14.01 69.54 40.99
C THR A 144 -14.98 69.97 42.09
N GLU A 145 -14.64 69.77 43.36
CA GLU A 145 -15.20 70.54 44.48
C GLU A 145 -14.03 71.13 45.28
N PRO A 146 -13.95 72.46 45.45
CA PRO A 146 -13.04 73.07 46.40
C PRO A 146 -13.78 73.36 47.71
N THR A 147 -13.20 72.99 48.84
CA THR A 147 -13.55 73.66 50.12
C THR A 147 -12.30 73.83 50.98
N HIS A 148 -11.80 75.07 50.99
CA HIS A 148 -11.47 75.89 52.18
C HIS A 148 -12.02 75.30 53.51
N GLU A 149 -11.43 75.41 54.71
CA GLU A 149 -10.36 76.23 55.27
C GLU A 149 -10.17 75.79 56.74
N GLN A 150 -8.92 75.79 57.19
CA GLN A 150 -8.36 75.96 58.55
C GLN A 150 -9.21 75.72 59.82
N ALA A 151 -8.63 74.92 60.72
CA ALA A 151 -8.31 75.33 62.09
C ALA A 151 -6.98 74.68 62.52
#